data_AF-A0A3D5SN50-F1
#
_entry.id   AF-A0A3D5SN50-F1
#
_cell.length_a   1.000
_cell.length_b   1.000
_cell.length_c   1.000
_cell.angle_alpha   90.00
_cell.angle_beta   90.00
_cell.angle_gamma   90.00
#
_symmetry.space_group_name_H-M   'P 1'
#
loop_
_entity.id
_entity.type
_entity.pdbx_description
1 polymer ?
#
loop_
_entity_poly.entity_id
_entity_poly.type
_entity_poly.pdbx_seq_one_letter_code
_entity_poly.pdbx_strand_id
1 'polypeptide(L)'
;MIIVTGVDRIYPILALKLNPQITQMTQICSLLVDELQANQICGICVICGFLFLNHRAFCACPFVWLNEISNSDFIVMTDFLSSLNEQQRVAVEHTEGPLLILAGAGSGKTRVIAHRIAYLIAEKGVAPWNILAVTFTNKAAQEMRQRVQRLLRYQELSSAPLVSTFHSLCVRILRQDIEKLNDKYSRTFTIYDQDDSLRLIKNCIKDLGYDEKYLGLRATQSAISAAKNRGEDVDAFAARADYVDERRAAMARVYKVYEERLHTNNALDFDDLLIKTVRLLRDVPEVREKFNNKFRYIMVDEYQDTNSLQFALISLLTEKQQN
;
A
#
# COMPACT_ATOMS: atom_id res chain seq x y z
N MET A 1 -6.64 12.77 12.19
CA MET A 1 -7.93 12.14 11.80
C MET A 1 -8.68 13.11 10.89
N ILE A 2 -8.54 12.98 9.57
CA ILE A 2 -9.32 13.78 8.61
C ILE A 2 -10.53 12.93 8.23
N ILE A 3 -11.70 13.29 8.73
CA ILE A 3 -12.96 12.69 8.33
C ILE A 3 -13.36 13.39 7.02
N VAL A 4 -13.17 12.72 5.89
CA VAL A 4 -13.76 13.17 4.62
C VAL A 4 -15.13 12.52 4.50
N THR A 5 -16.16 13.16 5.05
CA THR A 5 -17.56 12.81 4.77
C THR A 5 -18.13 13.85 3.82
N GLY A 6 -18.51 13.40 2.63
CA GLY A 6 -19.30 14.20 1.71
C GLY A 6 -20.74 14.35 2.21
N VAL A 7 -21.26 15.57 2.03
CA VAL A 7 -22.67 16.00 2.09
C VAL A 7 -23.25 16.32 3.49
N ASP A 8 -23.50 17.62 3.67
CA ASP A 8 -24.46 18.32 4.53
C ASP A 8 -24.45 18.13 6.06
N ARG A 9 -23.75 19.03 6.77
CA ARG A 9 -24.33 20.00 7.75
C ARG A 9 -23.22 20.74 8.52
N ILE A 10 -23.41 22.05 8.63
CA ILE A 10 -22.54 23.06 9.27
C ILE A 10 -22.58 22.95 10.80
N TYR A 11 -21.42 23.03 11.46
CA TYR A 11 -21.24 23.79 12.72
C TYR A 11 -19.79 24.31 12.82
N PRO A 12 -19.56 25.60 13.18
CA PRO A 12 -18.24 26.24 13.17
C PRO A 12 -17.61 26.31 14.57
N ILE A 13 -16.30 26.06 14.70
CA ILE A 13 -15.50 26.50 15.85
C ILE A 13 -14.13 27.00 15.37
N LEU A 14 -13.93 28.31 15.56
CA LEU A 14 -12.71 29.15 15.66
C LEU A 14 -11.56 28.93 14.65
N ALA A 15 -11.22 29.83 13.70
CA ALA A 15 -10.91 31.27 13.74
C ALA A 15 -9.44 31.63 14.12
N LEU A 16 -8.84 32.45 13.24
CA LEU A 16 -7.73 33.42 13.40
C LEU A 16 -6.29 32.87 13.25
N LYS A 17 -5.40 33.38 12.38
CA LYS A 17 -5.18 34.74 11.82
C LYS A 17 -4.56 34.64 10.40
N LEU A 18 -5.08 35.39 9.42
CA LEU A 18 -4.40 35.72 8.16
C LEU A 18 -4.09 37.22 8.11
N ASN A 19 -2.90 37.53 7.62
CA ASN A 19 -2.25 38.85 7.60
C ASN A 19 -2.80 39.71 6.43
N PRO A 20 -3.23 40.98 6.64
CA PRO A 20 -3.89 41.82 5.64
C PRO A 20 -3.02 42.36 4.49
N GLN A 21 -1.78 41.89 4.30
CA GLN A 21 -0.91 42.34 3.20
C GLN A 21 -1.04 41.55 1.89
N ILE A 22 -1.77 40.42 1.87
CA ILE A 22 -1.87 39.57 0.66
C ILE A 22 -2.99 40.04 -0.28
N THR A 23 -3.91 40.89 0.18
CA THR A 23 -5.10 41.29 -0.60
C THR A 23 -4.86 42.39 -1.62
N GLN A 24 -3.68 43.03 -1.65
CA GLN A 24 -3.35 44.08 -2.64
C GLN A 24 -2.54 43.58 -3.85
N MET A 25 -2.00 42.36 -3.82
CA MET A 25 -1.27 41.79 -4.96
C MET A 25 -2.20 41.21 -6.04
N THR A 26 -3.43 40.81 -5.68
CA THR A 26 -4.36 40.14 -6.60
C THR A 26 -5.11 41.09 -7.53
N GLN A 27 -5.18 42.39 -7.23
CA GLN A 27 -5.85 43.38 -8.09
C GLN A 27 -4.96 43.99 -9.17
N ILE A 28 -3.64 43.84 -9.08
CA ILE A 28 -2.71 44.34 -10.10
C ILE A 28 -2.55 43.34 -11.25
N CYS A 29 -2.74 42.03 -10.99
CA CYS A 29 -2.59 41.01 -12.02
C CYS A 29 -3.75 40.94 -13.03
N SER A 30 -4.96 41.41 -12.71
CA SER A 30 -6.11 41.32 -13.64
C SER A 30 -6.12 42.39 -14.73
N LEU A 31 -5.38 43.50 -14.57
CA LEU A 31 -5.30 44.57 -15.58
C LEU A 31 -4.12 44.42 -16.55
N LEU A 32 -3.14 43.55 -16.25
CA LEU A 32 -1.96 43.31 -17.09
C LEU A 32 -2.16 42.16 -18.10
N VAL A 33 -3.23 41.37 -17.97
CA VAL A 33 -3.49 40.22 -18.85
C VAL A 33 -4.09 40.65 -20.19
N ASP A 34 -4.84 41.76 -20.22
CA ASP A 34 -5.50 42.20 -21.45
C ASP A 34 -4.57 42.92 -22.45
N GLU A 35 -3.43 43.48 -21.99
CA GLU A 35 -2.42 44.09 -22.89
C GLU A 35 -1.35 43.11 -23.40
N LEU A 36 -1.20 41.94 -22.76
CA LEU A 36 -0.18 40.95 -23.14
C LEU A 36 -0.59 40.06 -24.33
N GLN A 37 -1.84 40.13 -24.82
CA GLN A 37 -2.27 39.41 -26.02
C GLN A 37 -1.99 40.17 -27.34
N ALA A 38 -1.60 41.45 -27.30
CA ALA A 38 -1.47 42.27 -28.51
C ALA A 38 -0.05 42.37 -29.09
N ASN A 39 1.00 42.08 -28.33
CA ASN A 39 2.39 42.15 -28.81
C ASN A 39 3.19 40.95 -28.31
N GLN A 40 3.73 40.15 -29.24
CA GLN A 40 4.61 39.00 -28.95
C GLN A 40 5.81 39.43 -28.09
N ILE A 41 5.70 39.30 -26.76
CA ILE A 41 6.79 39.55 -25.82
C ILE A 41 7.18 38.22 -25.17
N CYS A 42 8.48 37.91 -25.21
CA CYS A 42 9.10 36.76 -24.56
C CYS A 42 8.90 36.82 -23.03
N GLY A 43 8.50 35.70 -22.42
CA GLY A 43 8.11 35.55 -21.01
C GLY A 43 9.18 35.81 -19.94
N ILE A 44 10.31 36.43 -20.29
CA ILE A 44 11.37 36.81 -19.35
C ILE A 44 11.14 38.22 -18.76
N CYS A 45 10.24 39.03 -19.32
CA CYS A 45 10.03 40.42 -18.85
C CYS A 45 9.14 40.58 -17.60
N VAL A 46 8.50 39.53 -17.08
CA VAL A 46 7.55 39.67 -15.94
C VAL A 46 8.26 39.79 -14.58
N ILE A 47 9.56 39.49 -14.49
CA ILE A 47 10.29 39.43 -13.21
C ILE A 47 11.08 40.72 -12.90
N CYS A 48 11.29 41.61 -13.88
CA CYS A 48 11.98 42.87 -13.66
C CYS A 48 10.97 44.02 -13.61
N GLY A 49 10.72 44.54 -12.40
CA GLY A 49 9.88 45.72 -12.19
C GLY A 49 10.31 46.89 -13.07
N PHE A 50 9.46 47.28 -14.02
CA PHE A 50 9.72 48.41 -14.91
C PHE A 50 9.17 49.71 -14.30
N LEU A 51 10.08 50.63 -14.00
CA LEU A 51 9.82 52.06 -13.93
C LEU A 51 9.60 52.58 -15.36
N PHE A 52 8.40 53.05 -15.65
CA PHE A 52 8.10 53.76 -16.90
C PHE A 52 8.60 55.21 -16.81
N LEU A 53 9.56 55.58 -17.66
CA LEU A 53 9.83 56.97 -18.02
C LEU A 53 10.06 57.05 -19.54
N ASN A 54 9.12 57.72 -20.21
CA ASN A 54 9.16 58.28 -21.57
C ASN A 54 9.64 57.38 -22.73
N HIS A 55 8.67 56.94 -23.54
CA HIS A 55 8.76 56.57 -24.96
C HIS A 55 10.18 56.37 -25.55
N ARG A 56 10.76 55.17 -25.37
CA ARG A 56 11.64 54.45 -26.32
C ARG A 56 12.13 53.15 -25.67
N ALA A 57 11.84 52.02 -26.31
CA ALA A 57 12.35 50.73 -25.87
C ALA A 57 13.83 50.58 -26.27
N PHE A 58 14.72 50.52 -25.29
CA PHE A 58 16.07 49.97 -25.43
C PHE A 58 16.24 48.92 -24.33
N CYS A 59 16.25 47.64 -24.69
CA CYS A 59 16.74 46.60 -23.79
C CYS A 59 18.18 46.28 -24.19
N ALA A 60 19.12 46.91 -23.50
CA ALA A 60 20.51 46.47 -23.42
C ALA A 60 20.65 45.72 -22.09
N CYS A 61 20.60 44.38 -22.13
CA CYS A 61 21.03 43.56 -21.00
C CYS A 61 22.26 42.75 -21.44
N PRO A 62 23.42 42.93 -20.78
CA PRO A 62 24.62 42.16 -21.08
C PRO A 62 24.44 40.71 -20.60
N PHE A 63 24.81 39.79 -21.49
CA PHE A 63 25.21 38.41 -21.25
C PHE A 63 25.60 38.11 -19.79
N VAL A 64 24.67 37.59 -18.99
CA VAL A 64 24.96 36.94 -17.71
C VAL A 64 24.35 35.54 -17.76
N TRP A 65 25.22 34.57 -17.53
CA TRP A 65 24.95 33.15 -17.48
C TRP A 65 23.80 32.80 -16.53
N LEU A 66 22.63 32.50 -17.10
CA LEU A 66 21.60 31.63 -16.51
C LEU A 66 21.61 30.32 -17.31
N ASN A 67 22.73 29.61 -17.25
CA ASN A 67 22.75 28.21 -17.66
C ASN A 67 22.30 27.38 -16.44
N GLU A 68 21.37 26.46 -16.70
CA GLU A 68 20.95 25.35 -15.84
C GLU A 68 19.95 25.65 -14.71
N ILE A 69 18.75 26.09 -15.08
CA ILE A 69 17.54 25.44 -14.54
C ILE A 69 16.81 24.89 -15.76
N SER A 70 16.93 23.59 -15.99
CA SER A 70 16.24 22.92 -17.07
C SER A 70 14.73 23.06 -16.91
N ASN A 71 14.07 23.60 -17.94
CA ASN A 71 12.61 23.67 -18.05
C ASN A 71 11.91 22.30 -17.86
N SER A 72 12.64 21.18 -17.87
CA SER A 72 12.12 19.86 -17.52
C SER A 72 11.62 19.77 -16.08
N ASP A 73 12.31 20.42 -15.13
CA ASP A 73 12.08 20.17 -13.71
C ASP A 73 10.82 20.90 -13.22
N PHE A 74 10.51 22.05 -13.83
CA PHE A 74 9.31 22.83 -13.52
C PHE A 74 8.04 22.28 -14.21
N ILE A 75 8.19 21.55 -15.33
CA ILE A 75 7.06 20.98 -16.10
C ILE A 75 6.53 19.69 -15.46
N VAL A 76 7.34 18.95 -14.71
CA VAL A 76 6.93 17.67 -14.11
C VAL A 76 6.04 17.86 -12.87
N MET A 77 6.24 18.95 -12.12
CA MET A 77 5.59 19.21 -10.82
C MET A 77 4.06 19.34 -10.90
N THR A 78 3.53 19.77 -12.05
CA THR A 78 2.12 20.14 -12.19
C THR A 78 1.22 19.07 -12.80
N ASP A 79 1.76 18.03 -13.44
CA ASP A 79 0.93 17.15 -14.29
C ASP A 79 0.05 16.18 -13.47
N PHE A 80 0.59 15.46 -12.48
CA PHE A 80 -0.19 14.44 -11.77
C PHE A 80 -1.15 15.01 -10.69
N LEU A 81 -0.94 16.21 -10.13
CA LEU A 81 -1.87 16.82 -9.16
C LEU A 81 -3.02 17.61 -9.81
N SER A 82 -2.84 18.06 -11.06
CA SER A 82 -3.85 18.86 -11.77
C SER A 82 -5.17 18.11 -11.98
N SER A 83 -5.08 16.79 -12.12
CA SER A 83 -6.22 15.93 -12.46
C SER A 83 -7.07 15.51 -11.25
N LEU A 84 -6.64 15.84 -10.02
CA LEU A 84 -7.28 15.46 -8.76
C LEU A 84 -8.20 16.57 -8.25
N ASN A 85 -9.31 16.18 -7.60
CA ASN A 85 -10.10 17.14 -6.84
C ASN A 85 -9.38 17.54 -5.53
N GLU A 86 -9.88 18.58 -4.85
CA GLU A 86 -9.26 19.12 -3.65
C GLU A 86 -9.06 18.07 -2.55
N GLN A 87 -10.08 17.25 -2.26
CA GLN A 87 -9.99 16.22 -1.22
C GLN A 87 -8.97 15.12 -1.57
N GLN A 88 -8.93 14.72 -2.84
CA GLN A 88 -7.95 13.76 -3.35
C GLN A 88 -6.54 14.33 -3.27
N ARG A 89 -6.35 15.61 -3.60
CA ARG A 89 -5.06 16.31 -3.48
C ARG A 89 -4.58 16.34 -2.04
N VAL A 90 -5.44 16.75 -1.09
CA VAL A 90 -5.12 16.73 0.34
C VAL A 90 -4.66 15.34 0.79
N ALA A 91 -5.31 14.28 0.34
CA ALA A 91 -4.93 12.91 0.67
C ALA A 91 -3.59 12.45 0.04
N VAL A 92 -3.26 12.95 -1.15
CA VAL A 92 -1.99 12.70 -1.84
C VAL A 92 -0.83 13.46 -1.18
N GLU A 93 -1.06 14.72 -0.81
CA GLU A 93 -0.05 15.61 -0.22
C GLU A 93 0.23 15.30 1.25
N HIS A 94 -0.73 14.71 1.96
CA HIS A 94 -0.54 14.26 3.34
C HIS A 94 0.43 13.08 3.37
N THR A 95 1.71 13.33 3.57
CA THR A 95 2.77 12.31 3.40
C THR A 95 3.17 11.63 4.69
N GLU A 96 3.25 12.39 5.78
CA GLU A 96 3.77 11.93 7.07
C GLU A 96 2.65 11.54 8.04
N GLY A 97 2.86 10.46 8.78
CA GLY A 97 1.93 9.95 9.78
C GLY A 97 0.73 9.18 9.19
N PRO A 98 -0.13 8.65 10.06
CA PRO A 98 -1.20 7.75 9.66
C PRO A 98 -2.35 8.50 8.99
N LEU A 99 -2.77 8.01 7.83
CA LEU A 99 -3.92 8.52 7.08
C LEU A 99 -4.96 7.44 6.82
N LEU A 100 -6.20 7.69 7.27
CA LEU A 100 -7.37 6.90 6.90
C LEU A 100 -8.21 7.67 5.88
N ILE A 101 -8.41 7.08 4.69
CA ILE A 101 -9.26 7.65 3.64
C ILE A 101 -10.59 6.92 3.66
N LEU A 102 -11.62 7.59 4.18
CA LEU A 102 -13.01 7.11 4.10
C LEU A 102 -13.63 7.60 2.79
N ALA A 103 -13.97 6.68 1.89
CA ALA A 103 -14.57 7.08 0.62
C ALA A 103 -15.51 6.00 0.07
N GLY A 104 -16.62 6.43 -0.54
CA GLY A 104 -17.61 5.55 -1.16
C GLY A 104 -17.08 4.83 -2.41
N ALA A 105 -17.90 3.96 -3.01
CA ALA A 105 -17.60 3.38 -4.32
C ALA A 105 -17.44 4.49 -5.38
N GLY A 106 -16.53 4.31 -6.33
CA GLY A 106 -16.31 5.27 -7.43
C GLY A 106 -15.60 6.58 -7.06
N SER A 107 -15.30 6.83 -5.78
CA SER A 107 -14.62 8.05 -5.29
C SER A 107 -13.14 8.20 -5.70
N GLY A 108 -12.56 7.19 -6.34
CA GLY A 108 -11.18 7.21 -6.79
C GLY A 108 -10.14 6.82 -5.74
N LYS A 109 -10.47 6.02 -4.72
CA LYS A 109 -9.50 5.53 -3.70
C LYS A 109 -8.20 4.99 -4.30
N THR A 110 -8.30 4.03 -5.21
CA THR A 110 -7.13 3.45 -5.89
C THR A 110 -6.36 4.48 -6.73
N ARG A 111 -7.06 5.50 -7.26
CA ARG A 111 -6.42 6.62 -7.97
C ARG A 111 -5.60 7.47 -6.99
N VAL A 112 -6.14 7.80 -5.83
CA VAL A 112 -5.43 8.52 -4.76
C VAL A 112 -4.17 7.77 -4.34
N ILE A 113 -4.25 6.46 -4.11
CA ILE A 113 -3.08 5.64 -3.75
C ILE A 113 -2.00 5.71 -4.85
N ALA A 114 -2.37 5.53 -6.12
CA ALA A 114 -1.42 5.58 -7.23
C ALA A 114 -0.76 6.97 -7.38
N HIS A 115 -1.54 8.05 -7.26
CA HIS A 115 -1.02 9.41 -7.31
C HIS A 115 -0.14 9.73 -6.10
N ARG A 116 -0.48 9.22 -4.91
CA ARG A 116 0.36 9.36 -3.70
C ARG A 116 1.71 8.68 -3.86
N ILE A 117 1.76 7.48 -4.43
CA ILE A 117 3.03 6.81 -4.73
C ILE A 117 3.87 7.66 -5.69
N ALA A 118 3.25 8.18 -6.77
CA ALA A 118 3.94 9.04 -7.72
C ALA A 118 4.44 10.33 -7.06
N TYR A 119 3.62 10.97 -6.23
CA TYR A 119 3.97 12.18 -5.47
C TYR A 119 5.16 11.93 -4.53
N LEU A 120 5.14 10.84 -3.76
CA LEU A 120 6.25 10.49 -2.86
C LEU A 120 7.57 10.34 -3.63
N ILE A 121 7.55 9.73 -4.80
CA ILE A 121 8.75 9.50 -5.61
C ILE A 121 9.21 10.80 -6.29
N ALA A 122 8.33 11.43 -7.05
CA ALA A 122 8.67 12.56 -7.91
C ALA A 122 8.90 13.87 -7.13
N GLU A 123 8.07 14.14 -6.11
CA GLU A 123 8.07 15.42 -5.40
C GLU A 123 8.83 15.36 -4.08
N LYS A 124 8.71 14.24 -3.36
CA LYS A 124 9.40 14.06 -2.07
C LYS A 124 10.75 13.36 -2.18
N GLY A 125 11.13 12.92 -3.38
CA GLY A 125 12.41 12.22 -3.61
C GLY A 125 12.52 10.91 -2.83
N VAL A 126 11.38 10.29 -2.49
CA VAL A 126 11.38 9.02 -1.76
C VAL A 126 11.84 7.91 -2.70
N ALA A 127 12.89 7.20 -2.30
CA ALA A 127 13.37 6.06 -3.05
C ALA A 127 12.26 4.99 -3.23
N PRO A 128 11.99 4.50 -4.46
CA PRO A 128 10.84 3.64 -4.70
C PRO A 128 10.83 2.36 -3.86
N TRP A 129 11.99 1.75 -3.57
CA TRP A 129 12.08 0.56 -2.73
C TRP A 129 11.62 0.78 -1.26
N ASN A 130 11.45 2.03 -0.84
CA ASN A 130 10.90 2.39 0.47
C ASN A 130 9.36 2.43 0.52
N ILE A 131 8.70 2.16 -0.61
CA ILE A 131 7.25 2.27 -0.76
C ILE A 131 6.64 0.89 -0.95
N LEU A 132 5.65 0.57 -0.13
CA LEU A 132 4.83 -0.65 -0.20
C LEU A 132 3.36 -0.26 -0.41
N ALA A 133 2.71 -0.86 -1.41
CA ALA A 133 1.27 -0.82 -1.58
C ALA A 133 0.70 -2.24 -1.61
N VAL A 134 -0.30 -2.49 -0.77
CA VAL A 134 -0.92 -3.81 -0.60
C VAL A 134 -2.36 -3.78 -1.12
N THR A 135 -2.73 -4.78 -1.93
CA THR A 135 -4.09 -4.96 -2.46
C THR A 135 -4.61 -6.37 -2.20
N PHE A 136 -5.90 -6.63 -2.40
CA PHE A 136 -6.47 -7.97 -2.18
C PHE A 136 -6.28 -8.93 -3.36
N THR A 137 -6.30 -8.42 -4.59
CA THR A 137 -6.22 -9.26 -5.80
C THR A 137 -4.97 -8.98 -6.62
N ASN A 138 -4.50 -10.00 -7.34
CA ASN A 138 -3.37 -9.85 -8.27
C ASN A 138 -3.70 -8.87 -9.40
N LYS A 139 -4.96 -8.84 -9.85
CA LYS A 139 -5.46 -7.90 -10.85
C LYS A 139 -5.34 -6.46 -10.34
N ALA A 140 -5.83 -6.17 -9.13
CA ALA A 140 -5.72 -4.84 -8.53
C ALA A 140 -4.26 -4.40 -8.34
N ALA A 141 -3.39 -5.30 -7.87
CA ALA A 141 -1.96 -5.02 -7.76
C ALA A 141 -1.36 -4.66 -9.13
N GLN A 142 -1.70 -5.41 -10.18
CA GLN A 142 -1.18 -5.18 -11.53
C GLN A 142 -1.67 -3.86 -12.13
N GLU A 143 -2.97 -3.57 -11.99
CA GLU A 143 -3.55 -2.30 -12.44
C GLU A 143 -2.93 -1.11 -11.70
N MET A 144 -2.71 -1.24 -10.38
CA MET A 144 -2.05 -0.20 -9.58
C MET A 144 -0.60 0.03 -10.03
N ARG A 145 0.18 -1.03 -10.30
CA ARG A 145 1.54 -0.90 -10.89
C ARG A 145 1.52 -0.15 -12.21
N GLN A 146 0.62 -0.53 -13.13
CA GLN A 146 0.49 0.12 -14.43
C GLN A 146 0.07 1.59 -14.32
N ARG A 147 -0.75 1.94 -13.32
CA ARG A 147 -1.10 3.35 -13.04
C ARG A 147 0.13 4.13 -12.57
N VAL A 148 0.86 3.62 -11.57
CA VAL A 148 2.08 4.26 -11.06
C VAL A 148 3.13 4.44 -12.16
N GLN A 149 3.37 3.41 -12.98
CA GLN A 149 4.30 3.48 -14.11
C GLN A 149 3.91 4.55 -15.13
N ARG A 150 2.62 4.71 -15.43
CA ARG A 150 2.15 5.75 -16.36
C ARG A 150 2.32 7.16 -15.80
N LEU A 151 2.14 7.34 -14.50
CA LEU A 151 2.35 8.62 -13.81
C LEU A 151 3.83 9.00 -13.77
N LEU A 152 4.72 8.02 -13.65
CA LEU A 152 6.17 8.21 -13.56
C LEU A 152 6.90 7.99 -14.90
N ARG A 153 6.20 8.02 -16.04
CA ARG A 153 6.75 7.61 -17.35
C ARG A 153 7.94 8.46 -17.84
N TYR A 154 8.09 9.67 -17.31
CA TYR A 154 9.18 10.58 -17.65
C TYR A 154 10.25 10.68 -16.56
N GLN A 155 10.16 9.85 -15.51
CA GLN A 155 11.13 9.82 -14.43
C GLN A 155 12.10 8.65 -14.62
N GLU A 156 13.38 8.92 -14.45
CA GLU A 156 14.40 7.87 -14.40
C GLU A 156 14.40 7.22 -13.01
N LEU A 157 13.88 6.00 -12.92
CA LEU A 157 13.79 5.27 -11.67
C LEU A 157 14.84 4.16 -11.61
N SER A 158 15.66 4.15 -10.56
CA SER A 158 16.63 3.08 -10.29
C SER A 158 15.96 1.78 -9.79
N SER A 159 14.71 1.85 -9.33
CA SER A 159 13.89 0.69 -8.98
C SER A 159 12.39 0.99 -9.07
N ALA A 160 11.56 -0.03 -8.88
CA ALA A 160 10.11 0.14 -8.75
C ALA A 160 9.65 0.08 -7.28
N PRO A 161 8.53 0.74 -6.93
CA PRO A 161 7.88 0.52 -5.64
C PRO A 161 7.27 -0.87 -5.56
N LEU A 162 7.18 -1.42 -4.35
CA LEU A 162 6.57 -2.73 -4.17
C LEU A 162 5.05 -2.60 -4.10
N VAL A 163 4.37 -2.97 -5.18
CA VAL A 163 2.92 -3.16 -5.17
C VAL A 163 2.65 -4.66 -5.18
N SER A 164 1.85 -5.20 -4.26
CA SER A 164 1.61 -6.65 -4.17
C SER A 164 0.32 -7.01 -3.44
N THR A 165 -0.09 -8.26 -3.51
CA THR A 165 -1.10 -8.79 -2.57
C THR A 165 -0.49 -9.12 -1.21
N PHE A 166 -1.34 -9.26 -0.17
CA PHE A 166 -0.90 -9.75 1.14
C PHE A 166 -0.11 -11.06 1.04
N HIS A 167 -0.63 -12.05 0.32
CA HIS A 167 0.06 -13.33 0.13
C HIS A 167 1.37 -13.19 -0.65
N SER A 168 1.40 -12.37 -1.71
CA SER A 168 2.63 -12.13 -2.46
C SER A 168 3.71 -11.44 -1.60
N LEU A 169 3.30 -10.55 -0.69
CA LEU A 169 4.19 -9.94 0.30
C LEU A 169 4.72 -10.99 1.29
N CYS A 170 3.84 -11.81 1.85
CA CYS A 170 4.19 -12.90 2.77
C CYS A 170 5.21 -13.86 2.13
N VAL A 171 4.94 -14.32 0.91
CA VAL A 171 5.89 -15.17 0.16
C VAL A 171 7.23 -14.46 0.02
N ARG A 172 7.26 -13.18 -0.39
CA ARG A 172 8.52 -12.43 -0.53
C ARG A 172 9.30 -12.37 0.80
N ILE A 173 8.63 -12.15 1.92
CA ILE A 173 9.25 -12.11 3.25
C ILE A 173 9.78 -13.50 3.65
N LEU A 174 8.95 -14.53 3.55
CA LEU A 174 9.31 -15.90 3.92
C LEU A 174 10.44 -16.46 3.05
N ARG A 175 10.44 -16.19 1.75
CA ARG A 175 11.55 -16.61 0.85
C ARG A 175 12.90 -16.03 1.25
N GLN A 176 12.93 -14.92 1.98
CA GLN A 176 14.18 -14.32 2.45
C GLN A 176 14.63 -14.91 3.79
N ASP A 177 13.70 -15.10 4.73
CA ASP A 177 14.06 -15.25 6.14
C ASP A 177 13.28 -16.36 6.89
N ILE A 178 12.51 -17.23 6.20
CA ILE A 178 11.69 -18.28 6.87
C ILE A 178 12.51 -19.23 7.75
N GLU A 179 13.76 -19.51 7.38
CA GLU A 179 14.67 -20.39 8.15
C GLU A 179 14.92 -19.87 9.56
N LYS A 180 14.80 -18.55 9.78
CA LYS A 180 14.97 -17.92 11.11
C LYS A 180 13.84 -18.28 12.09
N LEU A 181 12.75 -18.89 11.63
CA LEU A 181 11.72 -19.44 12.52
C LEU A 181 12.19 -20.69 13.27
N ASN A 182 13.31 -21.32 12.87
CA ASN A 182 13.81 -22.58 13.45
C ASN A 182 12.84 -23.77 13.36
N ASP A 183 11.83 -23.68 12.50
CA ASP A 183 10.81 -24.72 12.28
C ASP A 183 11.17 -25.68 11.14
N LYS A 184 12.45 -25.78 10.75
CA LYS A 184 12.96 -26.67 9.68
C LYS A 184 12.36 -26.46 8.28
N TYR A 185 11.70 -25.33 8.02
CA TYR A 185 11.35 -24.92 6.66
C TYR A 185 12.57 -24.39 5.93
N SER A 186 12.64 -24.68 4.63
CA SER A 186 13.63 -24.10 3.72
C SER A 186 12.99 -22.99 2.89
N ARG A 187 13.81 -22.01 2.47
CA ARG A 187 13.38 -20.92 1.56
C ARG A 187 12.81 -21.43 0.23
N THR A 188 13.03 -22.69 -0.15
CA THR A 188 12.51 -23.29 -1.39
C THR A 188 11.16 -23.99 -1.22
N PHE A 189 10.40 -23.68 -0.16
CA PHE A 189 9.08 -24.28 0.11
C PHE A 189 8.11 -24.27 -1.09
N THR A 190 7.25 -25.26 -1.20
CA THR A 190 6.18 -25.30 -2.20
C THR A 190 4.94 -24.60 -1.66
N ILE A 191 4.22 -23.85 -2.50
CA ILE A 191 2.96 -23.21 -2.09
C ILE A 191 1.83 -24.09 -2.60
N TYR A 192 0.99 -24.57 -1.70
CA TYR A 192 -0.20 -25.35 -2.05
C TYR A 192 -1.37 -24.41 -2.25
N ASP A 193 -2.00 -24.50 -3.41
CA ASP A 193 -3.24 -23.76 -3.66
C ASP A 193 -4.45 -24.43 -2.98
N GLN A 194 -5.65 -23.93 -3.25
CA GLN A 194 -6.87 -24.50 -2.66
C GLN A 194 -7.12 -25.95 -3.10
N ASP A 195 -6.80 -26.29 -4.35
CA ASP A 195 -7.02 -27.62 -4.91
C ASP A 195 -5.96 -28.60 -4.40
N ASP A 196 -4.71 -28.18 -4.30
CA ASP A 196 -3.62 -28.98 -3.71
C ASP A 196 -3.90 -29.28 -2.24
N SER A 197 -4.34 -28.26 -1.48
CA SER A 197 -4.73 -28.40 -0.07
C SER A 197 -5.91 -29.36 0.08
N LEU A 198 -6.95 -29.23 -0.75
CA LEU A 198 -8.09 -30.15 -0.76
C LEU A 198 -7.67 -31.59 -1.08
N ARG A 199 -6.79 -31.79 -2.06
CA ARG A 199 -6.27 -33.13 -2.41
C ARG A 199 -5.48 -33.72 -1.25
N LEU A 200 -4.65 -32.93 -0.58
CA LEU A 200 -3.88 -33.41 0.57
C LEU A 200 -4.80 -33.80 1.73
N ILE A 201 -5.80 -32.98 2.07
CA ILE A 201 -6.79 -33.29 3.11
C ILE A 201 -7.56 -34.57 2.75
N LYS A 202 -7.96 -34.74 1.48
CA LYS A 202 -8.63 -35.95 1.02
C LYS A 202 -7.79 -37.21 1.24
N ASN A 203 -6.50 -37.13 0.94
CA ASN A 203 -5.58 -38.24 1.19
C ASN A 203 -5.45 -38.51 2.70
N CYS A 204 -5.34 -37.48 3.54
CA CYS A 204 -5.29 -37.64 5.00
C CYS A 204 -6.55 -38.33 5.56
N ILE A 205 -7.73 -37.96 5.07
CA ILE A 205 -9.01 -38.59 5.45
C ILE A 205 -8.99 -40.09 5.14
N LYS A 206 -8.58 -40.44 3.91
CA LYS A 206 -8.52 -41.85 3.46
C LYS A 206 -7.49 -42.67 4.22
N ASP A 207 -6.31 -42.11 4.45
CA ASP A 207 -5.21 -42.82 5.12
C ASP A 207 -5.51 -43.08 6.60
N LEU A 208 -6.32 -42.23 7.23
CA LEU A 208 -6.83 -42.43 8.59
C LEU A 208 -8.06 -43.37 8.65
N GLY A 209 -8.53 -43.87 7.51
CA GLY A 209 -9.68 -44.77 7.42
C GLY A 209 -11.04 -44.12 7.62
N TYR A 210 -11.14 -42.78 7.50
CA TYR A 210 -12.41 -42.08 7.62
C TYR A 210 -13.21 -42.07 6.32
N ASP A 211 -14.53 -42.10 6.45
CA ASP A 211 -15.43 -41.90 5.32
C ASP A 211 -15.47 -40.41 4.91
N GLU A 212 -15.21 -40.15 3.63
CA GLU A 212 -15.16 -38.80 3.05
C GLU A 212 -16.51 -38.09 3.10
N LYS A 213 -17.63 -38.83 2.99
CA LYS A 213 -18.97 -38.23 3.04
C LYS A 213 -19.35 -37.85 4.47
N TYR A 214 -18.97 -38.65 5.45
CA TYR A 214 -19.19 -38.40 6.86
C TYR A 214 -18.42 -37.16 7.36
N LEU A 215 -17.12 -37.07 7.08
CA LEU A 215 -16.34 -35.89 7.50
C LEU A 215 -16.67 -34.67 6.63
N GLY A 216 -16.88 -34.87 5.33
CA GLY A 216 -17.04 -33.81 4.35
C GLY A 216 -15.72 -33.10 4.10
N LEU A 217 -15.17 -33.25 2.89
CA LEU A 217 -13.85 -32.71 2.54
C LEU A 217 -13.76 -31.17 2.72
N ARG A 218 -14.71 -30.43 2.14
CA ARG A 218 -14.75 -28.96 2.26
C ARG A 218 -15.01 -28.49 3.69
N ALA A 219 -15.88 -29.20 4.41
CA ALA A 219 -16.15 -28.89 5.82
C ALA A 219 -14.89 -29.05 6.68
N THR A 220 -14.10 -30.11 6.43
CA THR A 220 -12.83 -30.35 7.10
C THR A 220 -11.81 -29.25 6.77
N GLN A 221 -11.66 -28.89 5.49
CA GLN A 221 -10.80 -27.77 5.08
C GLN A 221 -11.20 -26.46 5.76
N SER A 222 -12.48 -26.11 5.75
CA SER A 222 -12.97 -24.90 6.41
C SER A 222 -12.73 -24.91 7.92
N ALA A 223 -12.87 -26.06 8.58
CA ALA A 223 -12.60 -26.19 10.01
C ALA A 223 -11.11 -25.98 10.33
N ILE A 224 -10.21 -26.57 9.54
CA ILE A 224 -8.75 -26.39 9.65
C ILE A 224 -8.37 -24.93 9.41
N SER A 225 -8.83 -24.33 8.31
CA SER A 225 -8.56 -22.93 7.99
C SER A 225 -9.05 -21.99 9.10
N ALA A 226 -10.25 -22.25 9.64
CA ALA A 226 -10.77 -21.45 10.75
C ALA A 226 -9.93 -21.61 12.03
N ALA A 227 -9.41 -22.81 12.31
CA ALA A 227 -8.51 -23.05 13.44
C ALA A 227 -7.19 -22.28 13.28
N LYS A 228 -6.55 -22.42 12.12
CA LYS A 228 -5.35 -21.68 11.72
C LYS A 228 -5.52 -20.17 11.90
N ASN A 229 -6.60 -19.62 11.37
CA ASN A 229 -6.89 -18.18 11.46
C ASN A 229 -7.16 -17.68 12.89
N ARG A 230 -7.52 -18.56 13.84
CA ARG A 230 -7.62 -18.25 15.27
C ARG A 230 -6.30 -18.41 16.03
N GLY A 231 -5.24 -18.88 15.37
CA GLY A 231 -3.98 -19.24 16.01
C GLY A 231 -4.08 -20.52 16.84
N GLU A 232 -5.07 -21.37 16.56
CA GLU A 232 -5.22 -22.68 17.21
C GLU A 232 -4.31 -23.71 16.50
N ASP A 233 -3.37 -24.26 17.25
CA ASP A 233 -2.63 -25.44 16.81
C ASP A 233 -3.50 -26.70 16.88
N VAL A 234 -2.93 -27.84 16.49
CA VAL A 234 -3.63 -29.14 16.45
C VAL A 234 -4.17 -29.53 17.83
N ASP A 235 -3.39 -29.30 18.89
CA ASP A 235 -3.75 -29.70 20.25
C ASP A 235 -4.86 -28.80 20.80
N ALA A 236 -4.77 -27.48 20.57
CA ALA A 236 -5.82 -26.53 20.91
C ALA A 236 -7.12 -26.80 20.13
N PHE A 237 -7.01 -27.15 18.84
CA PHE A 237 -8.17 -27.52 18.04
C PHE A 237 -8.86 -28.79 18.57
N ALA A 238 -8.06 -29.80 18.97
CA ALA A 238 -8.55 -31.03 19.57
C ALA A 238 -9.20 -30.79 20.94
N ALA A 239 -8.63 -29.91 21.77
CA ALA A 239 -9.15 -29.60 23.11
C ALA A 239 -10.53 -28.92 23.09
N ARG A 240 -10.91 -28.29 21.97
CA ARG A 240 -12.26 -27.72 21.77
C ARG A 240 -13.31 -28.74 21.35
N ALA A 241 -12.93 -29.98 21.11
CA ALA A 241 -13.91 -31.04 20.90
C ALA A 241 -14.53 -31.37 22.26
N ASP A 242 -15.83 -31.10 22.40
CA ASP A 242 -16.60 -31.71 23.48
C ASP A 242 -16.43 -33.24 23.39
N TYR A 243 -16.44 -33.92 24.54
CA TYR A 243 -16.24 -35.39 24.62
C TYR A 243 -17.18 -36.21 23.72
N VAL A 244 -18.24 -35.60 23.18
CA VAL A 244 -19.28 -36.23 22.37
C VAL A 244 -19.15 -35.94 20.86
N ASP A 245 -18.29 -35.00 20.43
CA ASP A 245 -18.15 -34.65 19.01
C ASP A 245 -17.09 -35.52 18.31
N GLU A 246 -17.47 -36.77 18.01
CA GLU A 246 -16.61 -37.74 17.30
C GLU A 246 -16.12 -37.21 15.94
N ARG A 247 -16.96 -36.43 15.24
CA ARG A 247 -16.63 -35.86 13.94
C ARG A 247 -15.51 -34.83 14.06
N ARG A 248 -15.60 -33.93 15.05
CA ARG A 248 -14.55 -32.95 15.31
C ARG A 248 -13.26 -33.60 15.81
N ALA A 249 -13.35 -34.61 16.66
CA ALA A 249 -12.18 -35.40 17.07
C ALA A 249 -11.48 -36.06 15.86
N ALA A 250 -12.25 -36.56 14.89
CA ALA A 250 -11.71 -37.07 13.64
C ALA A 250 -11.09 -35.96 12.77
N MET A 251 -11.72 -34.79 12.65
CA MET A 251 -11.13 -33.62 11.98
C MET A 251 -9.82 -33.18 12.62
N ALA A 252 -9.68 -33.24 13.95
CA ALA A 252 -8.44 -32.91 14.65
C ALA A 252 -7.31 -33.87 14.30
N ARG A 253 -7.59 -35.17 14.18
CA ARG A 253 -6.61 -36.16 13.70
C ARG A 253 -6.23 -35.93 12.25
N VAL A 254 -7.18 -35.57 11.39
CA VAL A 254 -6.89 -35.17 10.00
C VAL A 254 -6.01 -33.92 9.97
N TYR A 255 -6.31 -32.91 10.79
CA TYR A 255 -5.51 -31.68 10.88
C TYR A 255 -4.07 -31.97 11.28
N LYS A 256 -3.85 -32.84 12.27
CA LYS A 256 -2.51 -33.28 12.66
C LYS A 256 -1.70 -33.84 11.50
N VAL A 257 -2.25 -34.84 10.82
CA VAL A 257 -1.57 -35.51 9.70
C VAL A 257 -1.39 -34.57 8.51
N TYR A 258 -2.34 -33.65 8.29
CA TYR A 258 -2.24 -32.62 7.26
C TYR A 258 -1.04 -31.69 7.50
N GLU A 259 -0.89 -31.14 8.70
CA GLU A 259 0.25 -30.29 9.07
C GLU A 259 1.59 -31.03 8.98
N GLU A 260 1.65 -32.27 9.48
CA GLU A 260 2.85 -33.12 9.39
C GLU A 260 3.28 -33.35 7.93
N ARG A 261 2.32 -33.55 7.02
CA ARG A 261 2.59 -33.73 5.59
C ARG A 261 3.00 -32.44 4.89
N LEU A 262 2.36 -31.32 5.21
CA LEU A 262 2.81 -30.01 4.71
C LEU A 262 4.25 -29.77 5.13
N HIS A 263 4.57 -29.99 6.40
CA HIS A 263 5.91 -29.82 6.95
C HIS A 263 6.94 -30.74 6.28
N THR A 264 6.65 -32.04 6.18
CA THR A 264 7.54 -33.03 5.56
C THR A 264 7.83 -32.71 4.09
N ASN A 265 6.86 -32.18 3.37
CA ASN A 265 7.02 -31.80 1.96
C ASN A 265 7.64 -30.40 1.79
N ASN A 266 8.07 -29.75 2.88
CA ASN A 266 8.48 -28.35 2.88
C ASN A 266 7.45 -27.48 2.13
N ALA A 267 6.17 -27.65 2.45
CA ALA A 267 5.06 -26.99 1.79
C ALA A 267 4.30 -26.09 2.76
N LEU A 268 3.72 -25.01 2.22
CA LEU A 268 2.87 -24.05 2.93
C LEU A 268 1.57 -23.87 2.17
N ASP A 269 0.43 -23.87 2.85
CA ASP A 269 -0.83 -23.43 2.26
C ASP A 269 -1.01 -21.91 2.37
N PHE A 270 -2.14 -21.39 1.86
CA PHE A 270 -2.43 -19.95 1.87
C PHE A 270 -2.54 -19.36 3.29
N ASP A 271 -3.12 -20.09 4.25
CA ASP A 271 -3.25 -19.63 5.63
C ASP A 271 -1.86 -19.57 6.29
N ASP A 272 -1.02 -20.57 6.04
CA ASP A 272 0.35 -20.64 6.56
C ASP A 272 1.21 -19.45 6.13
N LEU A 273 1.02 -18.94 4.91
CA LEU A 273 1.76 -17.77 4.44
C LEU A 273 1.56 -16.58 5.37
N LEU A 274 0.32 -16.29 5.77
CA LEU A 274 0.01 -15.20 6.69
C LEU A 274 0.52 -15.52 8.09
N ILE A 275 0.17 -16.69 8.63
CA ILE A 275 0.48 -17.08 10.01
C ILE A 275 1.97 -17.10 10.25
N LYS A 276 2.74 -17.76 9.38
CA LYS A 276 4.18 -17.88 9.53
C LYS A 276 4.90 -16.55 9.31
N THR A 277 4.37 -15.68 8.44
CA THR A 277 4.95 -14.33 8.25
C THR A 277 4.73 -13.47 9.50
N VAL A 278 3.52 -13.44 10.04
CA VAL A 278 3.21 -12.72 11.29
C VAL A 278 4.08 -13.25 12.43
N ARG A 279 4.21 -14.57 12.55
CA ARG A 279 5.06 -15.21 13.55
C ARG A 279 6.53 -14.85 13.37
N LEU A 280 7.05 -14.87 12.13
CA LEU A 280 8.43 -14.49 11.83
C LEU A 280 8.72 -13.04 12.23
N LEU A 281 7.83 -12.11 11.90
CA LEU A 281 8.00 -10.70 12.26
C LEU A 281 7.82 -10.45 13.76
N ARG A 282 6.98 -11.22 14.43
CA ARG A 282 6.77 -11.10 15.89
C ARG A 282 7.95 -11.68 16.68
N ASP A 283 8.41 -12.86 16.31
CA ASP A 283 9.33 -13.66 17.11
C ASP A 283 10.81 -13.41 16.73
N VAL A 284 11.07 -12.80 15.56
CA VAL A 284 12.44 -12.46 15.10
C VAL A 284 12.55 -10.94 14.85
N PRO A 285 12.86 -10.14 15.90
CA PRO A 285 12.91 -8.67 15.80
C PRO A 285 13.85 -8.15 14.72
N GLU A 286 14.99 -8.82 14.48
CA GLU A 286 15.94 -8.46 13.42
C GLU A 286 15.28 -8.44 12.02
N VAL A 287 14.41 -9.43 11.74
CA VAL A 287 13.68 -9.50 10.47
C VAL A 287 12.64 -8.40 10.39
N ARG A 288 11.91 -8.15 11.47
CA ARG A 288 10.95 -7.04 11.54
C ARG A 288 11.62 -5.70 11.32
N GLU A 289 12.72 -5.41 12.01
CA GLU A 289 13.47 -4.16 11.87
C GLU A 289 13.99 -3.94 10.44
N LYS A 290 14.48 -5.00 9.79
CA LYS A 290 14.87 -4.95 8.37
C LYS A 290 13.72 -4.45 7.49
N PHE A 291 12.51 -4.97 7.68
CA PHE A 291 11.35 -4.54 6.87
C PHE A 291 10.78 -3.19 7.31
N ASN A 292 10.80 -2.86 8.61
CA ASN A 292 10.36 -1.56 9.12
C ASN A 292 11.28 -0.43 8.63
N ASN A 293 12.59 -0.68 8.51
CA ASN A 293 13.53 0.30 7.95
C ASN A 293 13.41 0.40 6.43
N LYS A 294 13.05 -0.70 5.76
CA LYS A 294 12.84 -0.73 4.33
C LYS A 294 11.57 0.00 3.94
N PHE A 295 10.40 -0.44 4.41
CA PHE A 295 9.13 0.13 4.00
C PHE A 295 8.79 1.33 4.87
N ARG A 296 9.07 2.53 4.37
CA ARG A 296 8.77 3.78 5.05
C ARG A 296 7.35 4.27 4.83
N TYR A 297 6.81 4.02 3.63
CA TYR A 297 5.45 4.37 3.29
C TYR A 297 4.69 3.10 2.93
N ILE A 298 3.68 2.77 3.72
CA ILE A 298 2.83 1.60 3.53
C ILE A 298 1.42 2.09 3.21
N MET A 299 0.85 1.60 2.12
CA MET A 299 -0.52 1.89 1.69
C MET A 299 -1.28 0.57 1.58
N VAL A 300 -2.51 0.53 2.08
CA VAL A 300 -3.39 -0.64 1.97
C VAL A 300 -4.67 -0.21 1.24
N ASP A 301 -4.93 -0.82 0.09
CA ASP A 301 -6.20 -0.65 -0.63
C ASP A 301 -7.25 -1.63 -0.08
N GLU A 302 -8.52 -1.25 -0.14
CA GLU A 302 -9.66 -2.04 0.38
C GLU A 302 -9.48 -2.47 1.86
N TYR A 303 -9.01 -1.56 2.71
CA TYR A 303 -8.70 -1.84 4.11
C TYR A 303 -9.87 -2.46 4.91
N GLN A 304 -11.11 -2.18 4.52
CA GLN A 304 -12.31 -2.78 5.14
C GLN A 304 -12.40 -4.30 4.99
N ASP A 305 -11.71 -4.90 4.02
CA ASP A 305 -11.73 -6.34 3.76
C ASP A 305 -10.62 -7.07 4.56
N THR A 306 -9.87 -6.37 5.40
CA THR A 306 -8.74 -6.94 6.14
C THR A 306 -9.17 -7.83 7.30
N ASN A 307 -8.53 -9.00 7.42
CA ASN A 307 -8.70 -9.88 8.57
C ASN A 307 -7.68 -9.58 9.69
N SER A 308 -7.82 -10.24 10.83
CA SER A 308 -6.95 -10.05 12.01
C SER A 308 -5.47 -10.30 11.73
N LEU A 309 -5.13 -11.33 10.93
CA LEU A 309 -3.75 -11.65 10.58
C LEU A 309 -3.14 -10.62 9.62
N GLN A 310 -3.91 -10.17 8.64
CA GLN A 310 -3.51 -9.10 7.73
C GLN A 310 -3.29 -7.78 8.47
N PHE A 311 -4.18 -7.46 9.41
CA PHE A 311 -4.00 -6.30 10.29
C PHE A 311 -2.74 -6.42 11.15
N ALA A 312 -2.50 -7.59 11.76
CA ALA A 312 -1.31 -7.85 12.56
C ALA A 312 -0.02 -7.74 11.72
N LEU A 313 -0.04 -8.24 10.48
CA LEU A 313 1.07 -8.12 9.55
C LEU A 313 1.40 -6.66 9.26
N ILE A 314 0.41 -5.82 8.94
CA ILE A 314 0.64 -4.39 8.67
C ILE A 314 1.13 -3.69 9.93
N SER A 315 0.52 -3.97 11.09
CA SER A 315 0.91 -3.36 12.37
C SER A 315 2.36 -3.66 12.75
N LEU A 316 2.83 -4.88 12.51
CA LEU A 316 4.23 -5.26 12.76
C LEU A 316 5.20 -4.54 11.81
N LEU A 317 4.79 -4.34 10.55
CA LEU A 317 5.59 -3.64 9.54
C LEU A 317 5.65 -2.12 9.77
N THR A 318 4.65 -1.55 10.43
CA THR A 318 4.56 -0.10 10.70
C THR A 318 4.98 0.29 12.11
N GLU A 319 5.26 -0.67 13.00
CA GLU A 319 5.52 -0.47 14.44
C GLU A 319 6.50 0.69 14.73
N LYS A 320 7.59 0.81 13.94
CA LYS A 320 8.62 1.84 14.14
C LYS A 320 8.20 3.23 13.67
N GLN A 321 7.44 3.32 12.58
CA GLN A 321 7.15 4.59 11.91
C GLN A 321 5.76 5.13 12.23
N GLN A 322 4.86 4.28 12.73
CA GLN A 322 3.45 4.60 12.96
C GLN A 322 2.76 5.23 11.73
N ASN A 323 3.21 4.83 10.54
CA ASN A 323 2.69 5.25 9.23
C ASN A 323 1.58 4.31 8.75
#